data_AF-A0A7J8GR87-F1
#
_entry.id   AF-A0A7J8GR87-F1
#
_cell.length_a   1.000
_cell.length_b   1.000
_cell.length_c   1.000
_cell.angle_alpha   90.00
_cell.angle_beta   90.00
_cell.angle_gamma   90.00
#
_symmetry.space_group_name_H-M   'P 1'
#
loop_
_entity.id
_entity.type
_entity.pdbx_description
1 polymer ?
#
loop_
_entity_poly.entity_id
_entity_poly.type
_entity_poly.pdbx_seq_one_letter_code
_entity_poly.pdbx_strand_id
1 'polypeptide(L)'
;MKFACYYPRVDYGFQVKVLREDSRAAFRLFETSISRVLHFTKDTQATAGQTRNFLVRASCRLHLEPGKEYLIMGLDGATHDLKGQPQYLLDSNSWVEEMPSERLCRSTRQRAACAQLRSFLQEYSLQGCQV
;
A
#
# COMPACT_ATOMS: atom_id res chain seq x y z
N MET A 1 -11.82 9.47 1.24
CA MET A 1 -12.19 8.17 1.87
C MET A 1 -13.08 7.24 1.03
N LYS A 2 -13.59 7.64 -0.15
CA LYS A 2 -14.53 6.80 -0.93
C LYS A 2 -14.05 5.37 -1.20
N PHE A 3 -12.85 5.23 -1.75
CA PHE A 3 -12.26 3.92 -2.07
C PHE A 3 -11.98 3.08 -0.81
N ALA A 4 -11.37 3.71 0.21
CA ALA A 4 -11.02 3.04 1.45
C ALA A 4 -12.24 2.49 2.20
N CYS A 5 -13.35 3.23 2.28
CA CYS A 5 -14.44 2.90 3.20
C CYS A 5 -15.72 2.37 2.57
N TYR A 6 -16.00 2.68 1.31
CA TYR A 6 -17.33 2.44 0.74
C TYR A 6 -17.32 1.43 -0.41
N TYR A 7 -16.41 1.59 -1.37
CA TYR A 7 -16.30 0.66 -2.49
C TYR A 7 -14.87 0.67 -3.04
N PRO A 8 -14.13 -0.46 -2.99
CA PRO A 8 -14.53 -1.82 -2.59
C PRO A 8 -14.66 -2.06 -1.08
N ARG A 9 -14.36 -1.05 -0.23
CA ARG A 9 -14.07 -1.18 1.22
C ARG A 9 -12.82 -2.06 1.42
N VAL A 10 -11.70 -1.39 1.65
CA VAL A 10 -10.40 -2.06 1.72
C VAL A 10 -10.20 -2.73 3.07
N ASP A 11 -9.59 -3.92 3.08
CA ASP A 11 -9.26 -4.67 4.29
C ASP A 11 -7.93 -4.19 4.90
N TYR A 12 -7.04 -3.65 4.06
CA TYR A 12 -5.74 -3.15 4.48
C TYR A 12 -5.39 -1.82 3.80
N GLY A 13 -4.56 -1.04 4.50
CA GLY A 13 -3.95 0.16 3.96
C GLY A 13 -2.58 0.42 4.57
N PHE A 14 -1.56 0.47 3.73
CA PHE A 14 -0.17 0.64 4.14
C PHE A 14 0.54 1.71 3.30
N GLN A 15 1.41 2.47 3.94
CA GLN A 15 2.52 3.11 3.24
C GLN A 15 3.72 2.17 3.31
N VAL A 16 4.30 1.86 2.16
CA VAL A 16 5.39 0.89 2.05
C VAL A 16 6.51 1.42 1.19
N LYS A 17 7.75 1.10 1.58
CA LYS A 17 8.93 1.31 0.75
C LYS A 17 9.26 0.03 0.01
N VAL A 18 9.41 0.11 -1.31
CA VAL A 18 9.79 -1.04 -2.14
C VAL A 18 11.28 -1.31 -1.94
N LEU A 19 11.65 -2.55 -1.60
CA LEU A 19 13.03 -2.94 -1.38
C LEU A 19 13.62 -3.56 -2.64
N ARG A 20 12.93 -4.54 -3.22
CA ARG A 20 13.38 -5.27 -4.42
C ARG A 20 12.21 -5.93 -5.14
N GLU A 21 12.42 -6.22 -6.42
CA GLU A 21 11.50 -6.96 -7.28
C GLU A 21 12.12 -8.32 -7.66
N ASP A 22 11.35 -9.39 -7.51
CA ASP A 22 11.67 -10.75 -7.92
C ASP A 22 10.66 -11.24 -8.97
N SER A 23 11.09 -12.09 -9.90
CA SER A 23 10.19 -12.85 -10.75
C SER A 23 9.92 -14.24 -10.16
N ARG A 24 8.64 -14.63 -10.05
CA ARG A 24 8.19 -15.91 -9.49
C ARG A 24 7.11 -16.51 -10.40
N ALA A 25 7.50 -17.46 -11.25
CA ALA A 25 6.63 -18.07 -12.24
C ALA A 25 5.87 -17.02 -13.09
N ALA A 26 4.55 -16.95 -12.99
CA ALA A 26 3.71 -15.99 -13.71
C ALA A 26 3.47 -14.67 -12.96
N PHE A 27 4.20 -14.41 -11.86
CA PHE A 27 4.06 -13.24 -11.01
C PHE A 27 5.37 -12.48 -10.84
N ARG A 28 5.25 -11.19 -10.58
CA ARG A 28 6.33 -10.33 -10.06
C ARG A 28 6.02 -10.07 -8.59
N LEU A 29 7.00 -10.31 -7.73
CA LEU A 29 6.92 -10.17 -6.29
C LEU A 29 7.75 -8.97 -5.88
N PHE A 30 7.15 -8.07 -5.13
CA PHE A 30 7.80 -6.92 -4.53
C PHE A 30 7.95 -7.18 -3.04
N GLU A 31 9.20 -7.28 -2.60
CA GLU A 31 9.50 -7.25 -1.18
C GLU A 31 9.51 -5.78 -0.73
N THR A 32 8.73 -5.48 0.29
CA THR A 32 8.50 -4.10 0.76
C THR A 32 8.67 -4.01 2.27
N SER A 33 9.01 -2.84 2.79
CA SER A 33 9.01 -2.53 4.22
C SER A 33 7.84 -1.60 4.53
N ILE A 34 7.03 -1.93 5.54
CA ILE A 34 5.95 -1.05 6.00
C ILE A 34 6.55 0.18 6.66
N SER A 35 6.26 1.36 6.12
CA SER A 35 6.62 2.65 6.73
C SER A 35 5.55 3.11 7.72
N ARG A 36 4.28 2.94 7.36
CA ARG A 36 3.13 3.30 8.20
C ARG A 36 1.97 2.36 7.96
N VAL A 37 1.36 1.90 9.04
CA VAL A 37 0.09 1.16 9.04
C VAL A 37 -1.05 2.16 9.12
N LEU A 38 -1.99 2.12 8.17
CA LEU A 38 -3.20 2.94 8.18
C LEU A 38 -4.40 2.12 8.64
N HIS A 39 -4.53 0.89 8.12
CA HIS A 39 -5.62 -0.01 8.44
C HIS A 39 -5.19 -1.46 8.20
N PHE A 40 -5.71 -2.39 8.99
CA PHE A 40 -5.55 -3.82 8.79
C PHE A 40 -6.81 -4.56 9.28
N THR A 41 -7.07 -5.72 8.68
CA THR A 41 -8.15 -6.62 9.10
C THR A 41 -7.57 -7.96 9.55
N LYS A 42 -6.90 -8.72 8.66
CA LYS A 42 -6.30 -10.03 9.02
C LYS A 42 -4.91 -9.93 9.61
N ASP A 43 -4.08 -9.00 9.14
CA ASP A 43 -2.68 -8.88 9.56
C ASP A 43 -2.52 -8.14 10.90
N THR A 44 -2.95 -8.80 11.99
CA THR A 44 -2.94 -8.22 13.35
C THR A 44 -1.55 -7.91 13.89
N GLN A 45 -0.49 -8.44 13.27
CA GLN A 45 0.90 -8.21 13.67
C GLN A 45 1.60 -7.16 12.80
N ALA A 46 0.88 -6.55 11.85
CA ALA A 46 1.41 -5.50 10.99
C ALA A 46 1.92 -4.31 11.80
N THR A 47 3.22 -4.04 11.68
CA THR A 47 3.88 -2.91 12.34
C THR A 47 4.91 -2.29 11.41
N ALA A 48 5.26 -1.02 11.66
CA ALA A 48 6.28 -0.33 10.88
C ALA A 48 7.64 -1.05 10.99
N GLY A 49 8.38 -1.08 9.89
CA GLY A 49 9.65 -1.79 9.74
C GLY A 49 9.52 -3.27 9.36
N GLN A 50 8.33 -3.87 9.45
CA GLN A 50 8.14 -5.24 9.00
C GLN A 50 8.10 -5.35 7.47
N THR A 51 8.61 -6.47 6.97
CA THR A 51 8.59 -6.80 5.55
C THR A 51 7.25 -7.41 5.15
N ARG A 52 6.73 -7.05 3.97
CA ARG A 52 5.59 -7.73 3.33
C ARG A 52 5.81 -7.92 1.84
N ASN A 53 5.25 -9.00 1.33
CA ASN A 53 5.33 -9.35 -0.09
C ASN A 53 4.05 -8.95 -0.80
N PHE A 54 4.19 -8.13 -1.83
CA PHE A 54 3.11 -7.78 -2.75
C PHE A 54 3.35 -8.46 -4.09
N LEU A 55 2.34 -9.12 -4.62
CA LEU A 55 2.44 -9.84 -5.88
C LEU A 55 1.57 -9.19 -6.94
N VAL A 56 2.06 -9.11 -8.16
CA VAL A 56 1.26 -8.72 -9.33
C VAL A 56 1.47 -9.75 -10.42
N ARG A 57 0.44 -10.01 -11.24
CA ARG A 57 0.61 -10.85 -12.42
C ARG A 57 1.65 -10.25 -13.36
N ALA A 58 2.60 -11.07 -13.83
CA ALA A 58 3.72 -10.60 -14.65
C ALA A 58 3.26 -9.95 -15.98
N SER A 59 2.09 -10.34 -16.49
CA SER A 59 1.48 -9.77 -17.69
C SER A 59 0.93 -8.34 -17.49
N CYS A 60 0.77 -7.87 -16.24
CA CYS A 60 0.30 -6.51 -15.97
C CYS A 60 1.44 -5.49 -16.14
N ARG A 61 1.10 -4.30 -16.62
CA ARG A 61 2.06 -3.19 -16.85
C ARG A 61 2.44 -2.43 -15.56
N LEU A 62 1.87 -2.78 -14.41
CA LEU A 62 2.14 -2.10 -13.14
C LEU A 62 3.62 -2.21 -12.78
N HIS A 63 4.27 -1.08 -12.51
CA HIS A 63 5.67 -1.06 -12.10
C HIS A 63 5.80 -0.33 -10.76
N LEU A 64 6.55 -0.93 -9.84
CA LEU A 64 6.89 -0.36 -8.54
C LEU A 64 8.41 -0.22 -8.50
N GLU A 65 8.90 1.00 -8.40
CA GLU A 65 10.33 1.29 -8.47
C GLU A 65 11.00 0.99 -7.10
N PRO A 66 12.03 0.14 -7.06
CA PRO A 66 12.80 -0.09 -5.84
C PRO A 66 13.35 1.20 -5.23
N GLY A 67 13.24 1.34 -3.92
CA GLY A 67 13.69 2.51 -3.16
C GLY A 67 12.64 3.62 -3.02
N LYS A 68 11.56 3.60 -3.82
CA LYS A 68 10.43 4.54 -3.69
C LYS A 68 9.42 4.07 -2.66
N GLU A 69 8.60 5.02 -2.22
CA GLU A 69 7.52 4.79 -1.26
C GLU A 69 6.16 4.91 -1.95
N TYR A 70 5.24 4.02 -1.59
CA TYR A 70 3.91 3.91 -2.19
C TYR A 70 2.85 3.81 -1.11
N LEU A 71 1.67 4.36 -1.40
CA LEU A 71 0.43 4.04 -0.71
C LEU A 71 -0.21 2.85 -1.41
N ILE A 72 -0.34 1.73 -0.70
CA ILE A 72 -0.99 0.52 -1.20
C ILE A 72 -2.16 0.17 -0.29
N MET A 73 -3.35 0.04 -0.87
CA MET A 73 -4.57 -0.38 -0.17
C MET A 73 -5.30 -1.41 -1.02
N GLY A 74 -6.02 -2.33 -0.38
CA GLY A 74 -6.73 -3.38 -1.10
C GLY A 74 -7.42 -4.38 -0.19
N LEU A 75 -7.68 -5.56 -0.73
CA LEU A 75 -8.37 -6.65 -0.04
C LEU A 75 -7.38 -7.72 0.43
N ASP A 76 -7.63 -8.29 1.60
CA ASP A 76 -6.75 -9.29 2.19
C ASP A 76 -6.81 -10.60 1.40
N GLY A 77 -5.63 -11.14 1.09
CA GLY A 77 -5.50 -12.46 0.46
C GLY A 77 -5.79 -13.62 1.42
N ALA A 78 -5.65 -14.83 0.88
CA ALA A 78 -5.64 -16.09 1.65
C ALA A 78 -4.23 -16.71 1.75
N THR A 79 -3.24 -16.13 1.07
CA THR A 79 -1.89 -16.70 0.94
C THR A 79 -0.94 -16.11 1.98
N HIS A 80 0.04 -16.91 2.38
CA HIS A 80 1.08 -16.55 3.34
C HIS A 80 2.43 -16.90 2.72
N ASP A 81 3.47 -16.17 3.11
CA ASP A 81 4.82 -16.42 2.66
C ASP A 81 5.46 -17.59 3.41
N LEU A 82 6.71 -17.92 3.06
CA LEU A 82 7.46 -19.01 3.70
C LEU A 82 7.74 -18.77 5.19
N LYS A 83 7.59 -17.53 5.67
CA LYS A 83 7.71 -17.15 7.09
C LYS A 83 6.36 -17.11 7.80
N GLY A 84 5.27 -17.49 7.12
CA GLY A 84 3.90 -17.45 7.65
C GLY A 84 3.29 -16.05 7.68
N GLN A 85 3.91 -15.05 7.07
CA GLN A 85 3.37 -13.68 7.03
C GLN A 85 2.35 -13.55 5.89
N PRO A 86 1.26 -12.79 6.06
CA PRO A 86 0.29 -12.56 4.99
C PRO A 86 0.94 -12.02 3.70
N GLN A 87 0.49 -12.52 2.56
CA GLN A 87 0.85 -12.01 1.24
C GLN A 87 -0.32 -11.29 0.60
N TYR A 88 0.00 -10.21 -0.13
CA TYR A 88 -0.98 -9.34 -0.74
C TYR A 88 -0.92 -9.43 -2.26
N LEU A 89 -2.09 -9.54 -2.89
CA LEU A 89 -2.22 -9.52 -4.34
C LEU A 89 -2.63 -8.13 -4.81
N LEU A 90 -1.91 -7.61 -5.80
CA LEU A 90 -2.24 -6.38 -6.50
C LEU A 90 -3.08 -6.70 -7.74
N ASP A 91 -4.36 -6.38 -7.66
CA ASP A 91 -5.37 -6.64 -8.69
C ASP A 91 -6.28 -5.42 -8.96
N SER A 92 -7.43 -5.64 -9.60
CA SER A 92 -8.37 -4.57 -9.95
C SER A 92 -8.98 -3.83 -8.76
N ASN A 93 -8.99 -4.43 -7.56
CA ASN A 93 -9.52 -3.82 -6.34
C ASN A 93 -8.41 -3.22 -5.47
N SER A 94 -7.21 -3.06 -6.03
CA SER A 94 -6.06 -2.48 -5.35
C SER A 94 -5.86 -1.00 -5.74
N TRP A 95 -5.62 -0.17 -4.73
CA TRP A 95 -5.16 1.20 -4.90
C TRP A 95 -3.64 1.23 -4.75
N VAL A 96 -2.93 1.69 -5.78
CA VAL A 96 -1.46 1.75 -5.80
C VAL A 96 -1.05 3.11 -6.34
N GLU A 97 -0.50 3.97 -5.46
CA GLU A 97 -0.02 5.30 -5.82
C GLU A 97 1.35 5.58 -5.23
N GLU A 98 2.26 6.17 -6.01
CA GLU A 98 3.56 6.63 -5.51
C GLU A 98 3.39 7.82 -4.58
N MET A 99 4.06 7.79 -3.43
CA MET A 99 4.06 8.91 -2.50
C MET A 99 4.84 10.09 -3.09
N PRO A 100 4.28 11.31 -3.06
CA PRO A 100 4.95 12.46 -3.64
C PRO A 100 6.21 12.79 -2.85
N SER A 101 7.33 13.01 -3.56
CA SER A 101 8.57 13.50 -2.94
C SER A 101 8.33 14.82 -2.19
N GLU A 102 9.11 15.06 -1.13
CA GLU A 102 9.02 16.32 -0.37
C GLU A 102 9.20 17.55 -1.27
N ARG A 103 10.11 17.47 -2.24
CA ARG A 103 10.34 18.55 -3.21
C ARG A 103 9.06 18.92 -3.97
N LEU A 104 8.27 17.92 -4.35
CA LEU A 104 7.00 18.13 -5.04
C LEU A 104 5.97 18.79 -4.11
N CYS A 105 5.88 18.33 -2.86
CA CYS A 105 4.94 18.91 -1.89
C CYS A 105 5.33 20.30 -1.35
N ARG A 106 6.61 20.70 -1.46
CA ARG A 106 7.06 22.08 -1.16
C ARG A 106 6.66 23.09 -2.25
N SER A 107 6.28 22.62 -3.45
CA SER A 107 5.79 23.50 -4.52
C SER A 107 4.45 24.14 -4.16
N THR A 108 4.27 25.42 -4.48
CA THR A 108 3.01 26.15 -4.28
C THR A 108 1.85 25.50 -5.03
N ARG A 109 2.10 24.99 -6.24
CA ARG A 109 1.09 24.35 -7.11
C ARG A 109 0.48 23.10 -6.48
N GLN A 110 1.30 22.31 -5.76
CA GLN A 110 0.88 21.01 -5.20
C GLN A 110 0.49 21.07 -3.72
N ARG A 111 0.54 22.25 -3.10
CA ARG A 111 0.30 22.42 -1.66
C ARG A 111 -1.05 21.87 -1.22
N ALA A 112 -2.12 22.18 -1.95
CA ALA A 112 -3.48 21.74 -1.63
C ALA A 112 -3.64 20.21 -1.79
N ALA A 113 -3.13 19.64 -2.89
CA ALA A 113 -3.17 18.20 -3.14
C ALA A 113 -2.40 17.41 -2.07
N CYS A 114 -1.18 17.84 -1.73
CA CYS A 114 -0.41 17.20 -0.65
C CYS A 114 -1.04 17.41 0.74
N ALA A 115 -1.78 18.51 0.97
CA ALA A 115 -2.56 18.67 2.19
C ALA A 115 -3.70 17.66 2.26
N GLN A 116 -4.47 17.46 1.18
CA GLN A 116 -5.54 16.47 1.11
C GLN A 116 -5.03 15.04 1.35
N LEU A 117 -3.90 14.67 0.74
CA LEU A 117 -3.27 13.37 0.97
C LEU A 117 -2.89 13.19 2.45
N ARG A 118 -2.24 14.18 3.06
CA ARG A 118 -1.85 14.11 4.48
C ARG A 118 -3.05 14.01 5.41
N SER A 119 -4.10 14.79 5.16
CA SER A 119 -5.36 14.71 5.90
C SER A 119 -5.97 13.33 5.79
N PHE A 120 -6.05 12.76 4.59
CA PHE A 120 -6.54 11.39 4.39
C PHE A 120 -5.73 10.37 5.19
N LEU A 121 -4.40 10.43 5.12
CA LEU A 121 -3.52 9.49 5.83
C LEU A 121 -3.66 9.59 7.34
N GLN A 122 -3.85 10.81 7.87
CA GLN A 122 -4.05 11.04 9.30
C GLN A 122 -5.43 10.56 9.76
N GLU A 123 -6.49 10.99 9.09
CA GLU A 123 -7.87 10.64 9.44
C GLU A 123 -8.08 9.12 9.36
N TYR A 124 -7.65 8.50 8.26
CA TYR A 124 -7.84 7.07 8.06
C TYR A 124 -7.05 6.23 9.06
N SER A 125 -5.82 6.65 9.40
CA SER A 125 -5.00 5.95 10.39
C SER A 125 -5.52 6.05 11.83
N LEU A 126 -6.20 7.14 12.18
CA LEU A 126 -6.67 7.39 13.55
C LEU A 126 -8.11 6.93 13.77
N GLN A 127 -8.98 7.15 12.78
CA GLN A 127 -10.42 6.95 12.92
C GLN A 127 -10.93 5.77 12.09
N GLY A 128 -10.14 5.28 11.13
CA GLY A 128 -10.58 4.25 10.20
C GLY A 128 -11.77 4.71 9.36
N CYS A 129 -12.73 3.81 9.15
CA CYS A 129 -14.00 4.10 8.48
C CYS A 129 -15.12 4.20 9.50
N GLN A 130 -15.99 5.20 9.35
CA GLN A 130 -17.23 5.27 10.12
C GLN A 130 -18.18 4.16 9.65
N VAL A 131 -18.65 3.35 10.60
CA VAL A 131 -19.63 2.27 10.38
C VAL A 131 -21.03 2.84 10.31
#